data_AF-A0A6L3N2J9-F1
#
_entry.id   AF-A0A6L3N2J9-F1
#
_cell.length_a   1.000
_cell.length_b   1.000
_cell.length_c   1.000
_cell.angle_alpha   90.00
_cell.angle_beta   90.00
_cell.angle_gamma   90.00
#
_symmetry.space_group_name_H-M   'P 1'
#
loop_
_entity.id
_entity.type
_entity.pdbx_description
1 polymer ?
#
loop_
_entity_poly.entity_id
_entity_poly.type
_entity_poly.pdbx_seq_one_letter_code
_entity_poly.pdbx_strand_id
1 'polypeptide(L)' 'MAKANHKARPPITERYVTIQESWGVPKRMYNRPESFYPWLRIGGMWLINDAGFVPGRKARITIEPGRLIITAL' A
#
# COMPACT_ATOMS: atom_id res chain seq x y z
N MET A 1 -7.37 -7.09 36.48
CA MET A 1 -7.50 -7.25 35.02
C MET A 1 -8.03 -5.94 34.44
N ALA A 2 -7.27 -5.23 33.60
CA ALA A 2 -7.74 -3.99 32.98
C ALA A 2 -8.81 -4.31 31.92
N LYS A 3 -9.90 -3.55 31.90
CA LYS A 3 -11.01 -3.73 30.93
C LYS A 3 -10.56 -3.28 29.53
N ALA A 4 -10.87 -4.08 28.51
CA ALA A 4 -10.62 -3.71 27.12
C ALA A 4 -11.33 -2.39 26.77
N ASN A 5 -10.63 -1.46 26.13
CA ASN A 5 -11.19 -0.18 25.72
C ASN A 5 -12.16 -0.39 24.56
N HIS A 6 -13.45 -0.46 24.88
CA HIS A 6 -14.57 -0.63 23.95
C HIS A 6 -14.75 0.53 22.95
N LYS A 7 -13.95 1.61 23.07
CA LYS A 7 -13.90 2.72 22.10
C LYS A 7 -12.72 2.64 21.12
N ALA A 8 -11.86 1.63 21.23
CA ALA A 8 -10.73 1.48 20.31
C ALA A 8 -11.26 1.16 18.90
N ARG A 9 -10.86 1.97 17.91
CA ARG A 9 -11.14 1.67 16.50
C ARG A 9 -10.46 0.34 16.15
N PRO A 10 -11.15 -0.60 15.50
CA PRO A 10 -10.51 -1.83 15.05
C PRO A 10 -9.36 -1.50 14.10
N PRO A 11 -8.25 -2.26 14.15
CA PRO A 11 -7.13 -2.04 13.25
C PRO A 11 -7.61 -2.18 11.80
N ILE A 12 -7.13 -1.29 10.94
CA ILE A 12 -7.43 -1.37 9.51
C ILE A 12 -6.60 -2.52 8.94
N THR A 13 -7.26 -3.65 8.68
CA THR A 13 -6.64 -4.87 8.17
C THR A 13 -6.61 -4.92 6.64
N GLU A 14 -7.37 -4.07 5.95
CA GLU A 14 -7.44 -4.05 4.49
C GLU A 14 -7.38 -2.64 3.91
N ARG A 15 -6.74 -2.51 2.76
CA ARG A 15 -6.75 -1.32 1.90
C ARG A 15 -6.97 -1.72 0.45
N TYR A 16 -7.55 -0.82 -0.34
CA TYR A 16 -7.66 -0.97 -1.78
C TYR A 16 -6.94 0.19 -2.45
N VAL A 17 -6.08 -0.12 -3.41
CA VAL A 17 -5.28 0.87 -4.14
C VAL A 17 -5.43 0.65 -5.65
N THR A 18 -5.19 1.70 -6.43
CA THR A 18 -5.08 1.59 -7.88
C THR A 18 -3.61 1.45 -8.25
N ILE A 19 -3.28 0.46 -9.07
CA ILE A 19 -1.93 0.22 -9.58
C ILE A 19 -1.60 1.35 -10.55
N GLN A 20 -0.50 2.05 -10.31
CA GLN A 20 -0.07 3.20 -11.11
C GLN A 20 1.18 2.86 -11.90
N GLU A 21 1.27 3.38 -13.13
CA GLU A 21 2.54 3.45 -13.84
C GLU A 21 3.44 4.50 -13.18
N SER A 22 4.75 4.28 -13.22
CA SER A 22 5.70 5.27 -12.71
C SER A 22 6.84 5.46 -13.71
N TRP A 23 6.78 6.57 -14.42
CA TRP A 23 7.80 6.99 -15.38
C TRP A 23 8.86 7.85 -14.68
N GLY A 24 10.00 7.24 -14.33
CA GLY A 24 11.17 7.93 -13.76
C GLY A 24 11.26 7.96 -12.22
N VAL A 25 12.33 8.58 -11.71
CA VAL A 25 12.52 8.90 -10.28
C VAL A 25 11.52 10.01 -9.92
N PRO A 26 10.85 9.99 -8.76
CA PRO A 26 9.96 11.10 -8.41
C PRO A 26 10.76 12.40 -8.47
N LYS A 27 10.47 13.27 -9.45
CA LYS A 27 10.87 14.67 -9.35
C LYS A 27 10.31 15.15 -8.01
N ARG A 28 11.04 15.94 -7.23
CA ARG A 28 10.52 16.58 -6.00
C ARG A 28 9.31 17.45 -6.38
N MET A 29 8.14 16.83 -6.53
CA MET A 29 6.94 17.48 -7.06
C MET A 29 6.15 18.17 -5.96
N TYR A 30 6.51 17.98 -4.69
CA TYR A 30 5.79 18.55 -3.55
C TYR A 30 6.72 18.93 -2.39
N ASN A 31 6.31 19.93 -1.62
CA ASN A 31 6.89 20.23 -0.31
C ASN A 31 6.90 18.97 0.54
N ARG A 32 8.04 18.69 1.17
CA ARG A 32 8.17 17.56 2.09
C ARG A 32 7.08 17.71 3.16
N PRO A 33 6.22 16.71 3.36
CA PRO A 33 5.19 16.78 4.40
C PRO A 33 5.88 16.95 5.76
N GLU A 34 5.28 17.73 6.66
CA GLU A 34 5.78 17.95 8.03
C GLU A 34 5.94 16.64 8.81
N SER A 35 5.13 15.63 8.46
CA SER A 35 5.17 14.30 9.06
C SER A 35 5.71 13.24 8.09
N PHE A 36 6.57 12.36 8.62
CA PHE A 36 7.13 11.23 7.90
C PHE A 36 6.07 10.14 7.73
N TYR A 37 5.75 9.79 6.48
CA TYR A 37 5.03 8.56 6.16
C TYR A 37 5.91 7.64 5.31
N PRO A 38 5.96 6.33 5.61
CA PRO A 38 6.62 5.37 4.75
C PRO A 38 5.86 5.26 3.42
N TRP A 39 6.59 5.22 2.32
CA TRP A 39 6.07 4.90 1.00
C TRP A 39 6.88 3.74 0.41
N LEU A 40 6.23 2.89 -0.37
CA LEU A 40 6.85 1.74 -1.02
C LEU A 40 6.62 1.84 -2.52
N ARG A 41 7.69 1.62 -3.31
CA ARG A 41 7.63 1.43 -4.75
C ARG A 41 8.19 0.06 -5.08
N ILE A 42 7.40 -0.76 -5.77
CA ILE A 42 7.81 -2.07 -6.29
C ILE A 42 7.86 -1.93 -7.81
N GLY A 43 8.99 -2.29 -8.42
CA GLY A 43 9.20 -2.15 -9.86
C GLY A 43 9.74 -3.45 -10.46
N GLY A 44 9.31 -3.75 -11.69
CA GLY A 44 9.76 -4.91 -12.45
C GLY A 44 8.68 -5.38 -13.42
N MET A 45 9.08 -5.86 -14.60
CA MET A 45 8.14 -6.34 -15.61
C MET A 45 7.38 -7.60 -15.14
N TRP A 46 7.99 -8.38 -14.23
CA TRP A 46 7.38 -9.54 -13.58
C TRP A 46 6.09 -9.20 -12.81
N LEU A 47 5.91 -7.95 -12.37
CA LEU A 47 4.67 -7.50 -11.74
C LEU A 47 3.48 -7.64 -12.69
N ILE A 48 3.68 -7.34 -13.98
CA ILE A 48 2.65 -7.47 -15.01
C ILE A 48 2.62 -8.91 -15.51
N ASN A 49 3.77 -9.45 -15.89
CA ASN A 49 3.86 -10.74 -16.60
C ASN A 49 3.51 -11.95 -15.72
N ASP A 50 3.99 -11.95 -14.48
CA ASP A 50 3.93 -13.13 -13.61
C ASP A 50 2.90 -12.94 -12.50
N ALA A 51 2.82 -11.73 -11.94
CA ALA A 51 1.95 -11.43 -10.79
C ALA A 51 0.61 -10.75 -11.15
N GLY A 52 0.40 -10.35 -12.42
CA GLY A 52 -0.86 -9.82 -12.90
C GLY A 52 -1.24 -8.41 -12.42
N PHE A 53 -0.31 -7.63 -11.87
CA PHE A 53 -0.51 -6.25 -11.44
C PHE A 53 -0.50 -5.28 -12.64
N VAL A 54 -1.60 -5.27 -13.40
CA VAL A 54 -1.77 -4.37 -14.55
C VAL A 54 -2.12 -2.95 -14.09
N PRO A 55 -1.42 -1.91 -14.58
CA PRO A 55 -1.76 -0.53 -14.28
C PRO A 55 -3.24 -0.17 -14.57
N GLY A 56 -3.79 0.74 -13.77
CA GLY A 56 -5.21 1.11 -13.81
C GLY A 56 -6.15 0.13 -13.12
N ARG A 57 -5.71 -1.10 -12.81
CA ARG A 57 -6.50 -2.06 -12.02
C ARG A 57 -6.36 -1.83 -10.53
N LYS A 58 -7.26 -2.43 -9.76
CA LYS A 58 -7.20 -2.37 -8.30
C LYS A 58 -6.32 -3.48 -7.74
N ALA A 59 -5.74 -3.23 -6.58
CA ALA A 59 -5.14 -4.24 -5.73
C ALA A 59 -5.71 -4.12 -4.32
N ARG A 60 -5.85 -5.25 -3.64
CA ARG A 60 -6.10 -5.32 -2.21
C ARG A 60 -4.78 -5.44 -1.47
N ILE A 61 -4.63 -4.73 -0.36
CA ILE A 61 -3.52 -4.88 0.58
C ILE A 61 -4.11 -5.38 1.88
N THR A 62 -3.75 -6.60 2.27
CA THR A 62 -4.00 -7.13 3.61
C THR A 62 -2.82 -6.78 4.50
N ILE A 63 -3.12 -6.19 5.66
CA ILE A 63 -2.15 -5.72 6.63
C ILE A 63 -2.15 -6.70 7.80
N GLU A 64 -1.01 -7.33 8.04
CA GLU A 64 -0.77 -8.19 9.18
C GLU A 64 0.46 -7.72 9.96
N PRO A 65 0.60 -8.11 11.24
CA PRO A 65 1.80 -7.80 12.02
C PRO A 65 3.07 -8.23 11.28
N GLY A 66 3.89 -7.26 10.86
CA GLY A 66 5.17 -7.50 10.19
C GLY A 66 5.10 -7.82 8.69
N ARG A 67 3.92 -7.87 8.05
CA ARG A 67 3.81 -8.17 6.61
C ARG A 67 2.64 -7.49 5.91
N LEU A 68 2.83 -7.22 4.62
CA LEU A 68 1.79 -6.79 3.69
C LEU A 68 1.59 -7.88 2.64
N ILE A 69 0.34 -8.27 2.40
CA ILE A 69 -0.02 -9.17 1.30
C ILE A 69 -0.76 -8.33 0.28
N ILE A 70 -0.18 -8.19 -0.91
CA ILE A 70 -0.76 -7.41 -2.01
C ILE A 70 -1.34 -8.41 -3.01
N THR A 71 -2.61 -8.26 -3.35
CA THR A 71 -3.34 -9.15 -4.26
C THR A 71 -3.93 -8.33 -5.40
N ALA A 72 -3.61 -8.68 -6.64
CA ALA A 72 -4.24 -8.08 -7.81
C ALA A 72 -5.74 -8.46 -7.85
N LEU A 73 -6.59 -7.53 -8.28
CA LEU A 73 -8.04 -7.72 -8.42
C LEU A 73 -8.48 -7.57 -9.88
#